data_AF-A0A838K9J9-F1
#
_entry.id   AF-A0A838K9J9-F1
#
_cell.length_a   1.000
_cell.length_b   1.000
_cell.length_c   1.000
_cell.angle_alpha   90.00
_cell.angle_beta   90.00
_cell.angle_gamma   90.00
#
_symmetry.space_group_name_H-M   'P 1'
#
loop_
_entity.id
_entity.type
_entity.pdbx_description
1 polymer ?
#
loop_
_entity_poly.entity_id
_entity_poly.type
_entity_poly.pdbx_seq_one_letter_code
_entity_poly.pdbx_strand_id
1 'polypeptide(L)'
;MITLVVAHTGQLDPAALVAARSLLEGVFEGEFTDHDWEHSLGGVHALTWAGSELIGHASLIQRRILHRGRALRTGYVEGVGVRADVRRCGHASAMMTALERVAAAAYELGALGATD
;
A
#
# COMPACT_ATOMS: atom_id res chain seq x y z
N MET A 1 14.92 -14.29 5.80
CA MET A 1 14.67 -14.18 4.34
C MET A 1 13.66 -13.07 4.14
N ILE A 2 13.89 -12.17 3.18
CA ILE A 2 12.92 -11.11 2.82
C ILE A 2 12.01 -11.64 1.71
N THR A 3 10.70 -11.48 1.87
CA THR A 3 9.71 -11.86 0.84
C THR A 3 8.75 -10.70 0.57
N LEU A 4 8.25 -10.64 -0.66
CA LEU A 4 7.24 -9.68 -1.09
C LEU A 4 5.97 -10.45 -1.50
N VAL A 5 4.86 -10.16 -0.84
CA VAL A 5 3.55 -10.73 -1.15
C VAL A 5 2.69 -9.66 -1.81
N VAL A 6 2.08 -9.98 -2.95
CA VAL A 6 1.14 -9.10 -3.65
C VAL A 6 -0.20 -9.81 -3.72
N ALA A 7 -1.24 -9.25 -3.10
CA ALA A 7 -2.54 -9.89 -3.00
C ALA A 7 -3.68 -8.86 -2.84
N HIS A 8 -4.87 -9.19 -3.32
CA HIS A 8 -6.07 -8.39 -3.07
C HIS A 8 -6.46 -8.45 -1.58
N THR A 9 -7.10 -7.41 -1.05
CA THR A 9 -7.58 -7.37 0.36
C THR A 9 -8.34 -8.64 0.73
N GLY A 10 -9.24 -9.10 -0.13
CA GLY A 10 -10.04 -10.31 0.08
C GLY A 10 -9.28 -11.64 -0.01
N GLN A 11 -7.99 -11.62 -0.36
CA GLN A 11 -7.10 -12.80 -0.39
C GLN A 11 -6.14 -12.83 0.81
N LEU A 12 -6.08 -11.77 1.60
CA LEU A 12 -5.22 -11.69 2.78
C LEU A 12 -5.89 -12.34 3.98
N ASP A 13 -5.10 -13.07 4.75
CA ASP A 13 -5.50 -13.52 6.09
C ASP A 13 -5.78 -12.28 6.98
N PRO A 14 -6.86 -12.28 7.79
CA PRO A 14 -7.09 -11.25 8.81
C PRO A 14 -5.85 -10.89 9.64
N ALA A 15 -4.99 -11.87 9.99
CA ALA A 15 -3.75 -11.62 10.73
C ALA A 15 -2.76 -10.74 9.95
N ALA A 16 -2.69 -10.88 8.62
CA ALA A 16 -1.84 -10.03 7.78
C ALA A 16 -2.36 -8.59 7.73
N LEU A 17 -3.69 -8.40 7.71
CA LEU A 17 -4.30 -7.08 7.76
C LEU A 17 -4.09 -6.39 9.12
N VAL A 18 -4.20 -7.14 10.22
CA VAL A 18 -3.87 -6.65 11.57
C VAL A 18 -2.39 -6.24 11.66
N ALA A 19 -1.48 -7.06 11.14
CA ALA A 19 -0.05 -6.73 11.10
C ALA A 19 0.24 -5.49 10.23
N ALA A 20 -0.43 -5.35 9.09
CA ALA A 20 -0.32 -4.17 8.24
C ALA A 20 -0.77 -2.90 8.94
N ARG A 21 -1.95 -2.93 9.58
CA ARG A 21 -2.45 -1.78 10.35
C ARG A 21 -1.50 -1.41 11.48
N SER A 22 -1.06 -2.38 12.29
CA SER A 22 -0.14 -2.14 13.40
C SER A 22 1.22 -1.58 12.93
N LEU A 23 1.73 -2.07 11.79
CA LEU A 23 2.93 -1.51 11.17
C LEU A 23 2.73 -0.03 10.80
N LEU A 24 1.61 0.33 10.16
CA LEU A 24 1.35 1.70 9.74
C LEU A 24 1.16 2.63 10.94
N GLU A 25 0.41 2.22 11.97
CA GLU A 25 0.28 2.96 13.23
C GLU A 25 1.66 3.28 13.84
N GLY A 26 2.59 2.30 13.82
CA GLY A 26 3.96 2.52 14.27
C GLY A 26 4.82 3.39 13.35
N VAL A 27 4.62 3.32 12.03
CA VAL A 27 5.36 4.12 11.04
C VAL A 27 4.97 5.59 11.09
N PHE A 28 3.68 5.88 11.32
CA PHE A 28 3.12 7.22 11.39
C PHE A 28 2.97 7.71 12.84
N GLU A 29 3.62 7.05 13.79
CA GLU A 29 3.73 7.50 15.19
C GLU A 29 2.37 7.81 15.86
N GLY A 30 1.33 7.06 15.51
CA GLY A 30 -0.03 7.22 16.04
C GLY A 30 -0.91 8.25 15.32
N GLU A 31 -0.39 8.97 14.31
CA GLU A 31 -1.18 9.88 13.46
C GLU A 31 -1.98 9.13 12.37
N PHE A 32 -1.82 7.81 12.25
CA PHE A 32 -2.58 6.98 11.31
C PHE A 32 -3.98 6.70 11.84
N THR A 33 -5.00 7.29 11.20
CA THR A 33 -6.39 7.21 11.66
C THR A 33 -7.10 5.96 11.14
N ASP A 34 -8.28 5.67 11.70
CA ASP A 34 -9.17 4.63 11.17
C ASP A 34 -9.57 4.88 9.71
N HIS A 35 -9.67 6.14 9.30
CA HIS A 35 -10.01 6.50 7.92
C HIS A 35 -8.84 6.27 6.97
N ASP A 36 -7.60 6.52 7.39
CA ASP A 36 -6.41 6.19 6.61
C ASP A 36 -6.27 4.67 6.42
N TRP A 37 -6.63 3.90 7.44
CA TRP A 37 -6.73 2.46 7.32
C TRP A 37 -7.81 2.03 6.33
N GLU A 38 -9.02 2.56 6.45
CA GLU A 38 -10.13 2.27 5.55
C GLU A 38 -9.75 2.58 4.08
N HIS A 39 -9.09 3.71 3.85
CA HIS A 39 -8.58 4.09 2.53
C HIS A 39 -7.61 3.07 1.94
N SER A 40 -6.92 2.30 2.77
CA SER A 40 -5.95 1.29 2.34
C SER A 40 -6.60 -0.05 1.96
N LEU A 41 -7.93 -0.21 2.08
CA LEU A 41 -8.66 -1.46 1.86
C LEU A 41 -9.42 -1.52 0.53
N GLY A 42 -9.75 -2.73 0.09
CA GLY A 42 -10.59 -2.98 -1.09
C GLY A 42 -9.83 -3.03 -2.42
N GLY A 43 -8.50 -3.13 -2.37
CA GLY A 43 -7.64 -3.19 -3.55
C GLY A 43 -6.49 -4.17 -3.40
N VAL A 44 -5.35 -3.88 -4.02
CA VAL A 44 -4.18 -4.76 -4.00
C VAL A 44 -3.14 -4.24 -3.02
N HIS A 45 -2.65 -5.11 -2.13
CA HIS A 45 -1.58 -4.80 -1.19
C HIS A 45 -0.26 -5.38 -1.67
N ALA A 46 0.83 -4.67 -1.40
CA ALA A 46 2.20 -5.14 -1.46
C ALA A 46 2.75 -5.17 -0.03
N LEU A 47 3.06 -6.37 0.46
CA LEU A 47 3.48 -6.64 1.84
C LEU A 47 4.91 -7.19 1.83
N THR A 48 5.84 -6.49 2.46
CA THR A 48 7.22 -6.96 2.63
C THR A 48 7.41 -7.60 3.99
N TRP A 49 7.87 -8.85 4.02
CA TRP A 49 8.07 -9.63 5.24
C TRP A 49 9.55 -9.95 5.45
N ALA A 50 9.99 -9.96 6.71
CA ALA A 50 11.24 -10.55 7.18
C ALA A 50 10.93 -11.76 8.06
N GLY A 51 10.88 -12.95 7.46
CA GLY A 51 10.35 -14.12 8.15
C GLY A 51 8.86 -13.93 8.45
N SER A 52 8.47 -13.97 9.73
CA SER A 52 7.09 -13.73 10.18
C SER A 52 6.77 -12.27 10.50
N GLU A 53 7.75 -11.37 10.42
CA GLU A 53 7.54 -9.96 10.74
C GLU A 53 7.21 -9.17 9.47
N LEU A 54 6.12 -8.39 9.51
CA LEU A 54 5.82 -7.45 8.45
C LEU A 54 6.68 -6.19 8.63
N ILE A 55 7.44 -5.84 7.60
CA ILE A 55 8.40 -4.72 7.64
C ILE A 55 8.07 -3.60 6.65
N GLY A 56 7.14 -3.84 5.72
CA GLY A 56 6.68 -2.85 4.76
C GLY A 56 5.27 -3.11 4.26
N HIS A 57 4.51 -2.05 4.05
CA HIS A 57 3.19 -2.06 3.45
C HIS A 57 3.05 -0.94 2.40
N ALA A 58 2.30 -1.22 1.34
CA ALA A 58 1.68 -0.25 0.45
C ALA A 58 0.43 -0.90 -0.15
N SER A 59 -0.60 -0.13 -0.51
CA SER A 59 -1.74 -0.64 -1.25
C SER A 59 -2.08 0.22 -2.46
N LEU A 60 -2.83 -0.35 -3.42
CA LEU A 60 -3.30 0.29 -4.64
C LEU A 60 -4.81 0.06 -4.77
N ILE A 61 -5.57 1.15 -4.67
CA ILE A 61 -7.02 1.14 -4.51
C ILE A 61 -7.69 1.79 -5.72
N GLN A 62 -8.81 1.25 -6.18
CA GLN A 62 -9.52 1.85 -7.32
C GLN A 62 -10.25 3.12 -6.90
N ARG A 63 -9.95 4.23 -7.60
CA ARG A 63 -10.69 5.49 -7.51
C ARG A 63 -11.03 6.04 -8.90
N ARG A 64 -11.83 7.10 -8.93
CA ARG A 64 -12.04 7.93 -10.12
C ARG A 64 -11.48 9.32 -9.86
N ILE A 65 -10.59 9.78 -10.75
CA ILE A 65 -10.15 11.17 -10.78
C ILE A 65 -10.80 11.86 -11.98
N LEU A 66 -11.47 12.99 -11.74
CA LEU A 66 -12.09 13.78 -12.78
C LEU A 66 -11.06 14.75 -13.38
N HIS A 67 -10.79 14.61 -14.67
CA HIS A 67 -9.91 15.53 -15.40
C HIS A 67 -10.57 15.93 -16.72
N ARG A 68 -10.84 17.23 -16.89
CA ARG A 68 -11.48 17.81 -18.10
C ARG A 68 -12.78 17.08 -18.51
N GLY A 69 -13.65 16.82 -17.53
CA GLY A 69 -14.93 16.12 -17.75
C GLY A 69 -14.84 14.61 -17.96
N ARG A 70 -13.65 14.01 -17.90
CA ARG A 70 -13.45 12.55 -17.97
C ARG A 70 -13.21 11.94 -16.59
N ALA A 71 -13.87 10.83 -16.30
CA ALA A 71 -13.65 10.04 -15.09
C ALA A 71 -12.58 8.95 -15.30
N LEU A 72 -11.33 9.29 -15.05
CA LEU A 72 -10.18 8.40 -15.26
C LEU A 72 -10.19 7.27 -14.24
N ARG A 73 -10.11 6.01 -14.71
CA ARG A 73 -9.92 4.85 -13.83
C ARG A 73 -8.53 4.93 -13.20
N THR A 74 -8.48 5.17 -11.90
CA THR A 74 -7.23 5.47 -11.21
C THR A 74 -6.88 4.39 -10.20
N GLY A 75 -5.65 3.90 -10.23
CA GLY A 75 -5.06 3.14 -9.13
C GLY A 75 -4.40 4.14 -8.19
N TYR A 76 -4.99 4.32 -7.01
CA TYR A 76 -4.54 5.28 -6.02
C TYR A 76 -3.72 4.56 -4.94
N VAL A 77 -2.47 4.96 -4.75
CA VAL A 77 -1.59 4.33 -3.75
C VAL A 77 -1.90 4.89 -2.37
N GLU A 78 -2.03 4.00 -1.39
CA GLU A 78 -2.38 4.32 0.00
C GLU A 78 -1.49 3.57 0.98
N GLY A 79 -1.41 4.09 2.21
CA GLY A 79 -0.78 3.40 3.35
C GLY A 79 0.69 3.00 3.11
N VAL A 80 1.51 3.85 2.49
CA VAL A 80 2.91 3.48 2.21
C VAL A 80 3.75 3.64 3.48
N GLY A 81 4.33 2.54 3.97
CA GLY A 81 5.14 2.56 5.18
C GLY A 81 6.20 1.46 5.22
N VAL A 82 7.38 1.79 5.74
CA VAL A 82 8.47 0.84 6.02
C VAL A 82 8.96 1.06 7.45
N ARG A 83 9.12 -0.04 8.19
CA ARG A 83 9.60 -0.05 9.58
C ARG A 83 10.95 0.67 9.68
N ALA A 84 11.11 1.49 10.72
CA ALA A 84 12.18 2.48 10.80
C ALA A 84 13.60 1.90 10.75
N ASP A 85 13.82 0.75 11.39
CA ASP A 85 15.09 0.03 11.51
C ASP A 85 15.62 -0.57 10.19
N VAL A 86 14.75 -0.71 9.18
CA VAL A 86 15.09 -1.32 7.87
C VAL A 86 14.81 -0.37 6.69
N ARG A 87 14.71 0.93 6.95
CA ARG A 87 14.63 1.95 5.90
C ARG A 87 15.94 2.03 5.12
N ARG A 88 15.87 2.56 3.89
CA ARG A 88 17.01 2.69 2.94
C ARG A 88 17.60 1.36 2.45
N CYS A 89 16.86 0.25 2.63
CA CYS A 89 17.20 -1.07 2.10
C CYS A 89 16.44 -1.44 0.81
N GLY A 90 15.71 -0.49 0.20
CA GLY A 90 14.99 -0.70 -1.07
C GLY A 90 13.60 -1.34 -0.96
N HIS A 91 13.09 -1.59 0.25
CA HIS A 91 11.77 -2.23 0.45
C HIS A 91 10.61 -1.41 -0.14
N ALA A 92 10.58 -0.09 0.08
CA ALA A 92 9.58 0.78 -0.50
C ALA A 92 9.60 0.72 -2.04
N SER A 93 10.78 0.79 -2.64
CA SER A 93 10.95 0.66 -4.10
C SER A 93 10.43 -0.68 -4.62
N ALA A 94 10.74 -1.79 -3.94
CA ALA A 94 10.25 -3.11 -4.34
C ALA A 94 8.71 -3.22 -4.30
N MET A 95 8.08 -2.67 -3.26
CA MET A 95 6.61 -2.61 -3.15
C MET A 95 6.00 -1.74 -4.25
N MET A 96 6.53 -0.53 -4.44
CA MET A 96 6.05 0.40 -5.48
C MET A 96 6.18 -0.19 -6.88
N THR A 97 7.33 -0.79 -7.22
CA THR A 97 7.52 -1.47 -8.51
C THR A 97 6.52 -2.61 -8.72
N ALA A 98 6.11 -3.31 -7.67
CA ALA A 98 5.06 -4.32 -7.78
C ALA A 98 3.67 -3.72 -8.03
N LEU A 99 3.32 -2.65 -7.31
CA LEU A 99 2.04 -1.95 -7.50
C LEU A 99 1.97 -1.21 -8.84
N GLU A 100 3.08 -0.65 -9.33
CA GLU A 100 3.18 -0.01 -10.65
C GLU A 100 2.82 -0.97 -11.79
N ARG A 101 3.23 -2.25 -11.68
CA ARG A 101 2.83 -3.28 -12.67
C ARG A 101 1.32 -3.49 -12.69
N VAL A 102 0.68 -3.48 -11.51
CA VAL A 102 -0.78 -3.58 -11.40
C VAL A 102 -1.44 -2.31 -11.95
N ALA A 103 -0.92 -1.15 -11.58
CA ALA A 103 -1.39 0.16 -12.03
C ALA A 103 -1.40 0.25 -13.57
N ALA A 104 -0.26 -0.09 -14.20
CA ALA A 104 -0.08 -0.04 -15.64
C ALA A 104 -0.98 -1.03 -16.40
N ALA A 105 -1.29 -2.19 -15.81
CA ALA A 105 -2.11 -3.21 -16.44
C ALA A 105 -3.62 -2.95 -16.31
N ALA A 106 -4.06 -2.35 -15.20
CA ALA A 106 -5.48 -2.28 -14.86
C ALA A 106 -6.08 -0.86 -14.89
N TYR A 107 -5.28 0.20 -14.85
CA TYR A 107 -5.76 1.57 -14.65
C TYR A 107 -5.27 2.53 -15.76
N GLU A 108 -5.99 3.63 -15.97
CA GLU A 108 -5.59 4.69 -16.90
C GLU A 108 -4.55 5.65 -16.26
N LEU A 109 -4.54 5.74 -14.93
CA LEU A 109 -3.71 6.63 -14.15
C LEU A 109 -3.27 5.93 -12.86
N GLY A 110 -1.99 6.02 -12.53
CA GLY A 110 -1.49 5.83 -11.17
C GLY A 110 -1.43 7.17 -10.45
N ALA A 111 -1.91 7.25 -9.22
CA ALA A 111 -1.88 8.47 -8.42
C ALA A 111 -1.57 8.14 -6.95
N LEU A 112 -1.09 9.14 -6.22
CA LEU A 112 -0.90 9.09 -4.78
C LEU A 112 -1.01 10.51 -4.22
N GLY A 113 -1.34 10.63 -2.95
CA GLY A 113 -1.23 11.87 -2.20
C GLY A 113 0.13 11.92 -1.52
N ALA A 114 0.96 12.90 -1.86
CA ALA A 114 2.14 13.19 -1.06
C ALA A 114 1.69 13.96 0.18
N THR A 115 2.16 13.55 1.36
CA THR A 115 2.13 14.39 2.56
C THR A 115 3.33 15.33 2.53
N ASP A 116 3.25 16.46 3.23
CA ASP A 116 4.41 17.31 3.52
C ASP A 116 5.42 16.61 4.44
#